data_AF-A0A951WK07-F1
#
_entry.id   AF-A0A951WK07-F1
#
_cell.length_a   1.000
_cell.length_b   1.000
_cell.length_c   1.000
_cell.angle_alpha   90.00
_cell.angle_beta   90.00
_cell.angle_gamma   90.00
#
_symmetry.space_group_name_H-M   'P 1'
#
loop_
_entity.id
_entity.type
_entity.pdbx_description
1 polymer ?
#
loop_
_entity_poly.entity_id
_entity_poly.type
_entity_poly.pdbx_seq_one_letter_code
_entity_poly.pdbx_strand_id
1 'polypeptide(L)'
;MGDNGSAWFLFQPRPDGWQLGVVYLTRLRQSCDFALLDQKIQEHLRQRAVPVSLVVWHLECTELSTAVSTRHQKGKADIHKISWNWDDEQVGTVLDAALSAKVRKPWPPVKLFITNCYFLILSLVFAWQGYLSTLGTNASEVYGINLYNWHSNELSLMLGGIFLHSGMVHFLLNAISLFFLGALIERFLSALQMILVLLISGYCGALCSLSFYAKPLNSIGASGVVFGLVGCSLSFLMSNLSVYGPFHEYQGKRLLQSLWTVLAVNGFLPLLIPQIDIWSHVGGLISGFVLGFLFLGRAGKFRKGMVFVFLSIGLIVLHEEVNRNAQKVFHQVQIRQKEQKVLLDIINTSIAPILIRLEAELMSDTPNLKPSEFPYHEEWIPEDKEDRQAFLSFLDKLKEVWGLRELPLENRKEKASLKLKELQNLEAALIGRFGLRRVVQ
;
A
#
# COMPACT_ATOMS: atom_id res chain seq x y z
N MET A 1 -64.28 -25.43 -12.90
CA MET A 1 -63.13 -24.70 -12.31
C MET A 1 -61.98 -25.69 -12.26
N GLY A 2 -60.96 -25.48 -13.07
CA GLY A 2 -60.00 -26.51 -13.49
C GLY A 2 -59.19 -27.17 -12.36
N ASP A 3 -58.70 -28.37 -12.67
CA ASP A 3 -57.84 -29.27 -11.90
C ASP A 3 -56.45 -28.68 -11.62
N ASN A 4 -56.39 -27.47 -11.07
CA ASN A 4 -55.14 -26.75 -10.90
C ASN A 4 -54.46 -27.22 -9.61
N GLY A 5 -53.42 -28.04 -9.75
CA GLY A 5 -52.44 -28.28 -8.69
C GLY A 5 -51.64 -27.00 -8.42
N SER A 6 -51.09 -26.85 -7.22
CA SER A 6 -50.13 -25.76 -6.95
C SER A 6 -48.88 -26.31 -6.29
N ALA A 7 -47.71 -25.83 -6.70
CA ALA A 7 -46.43 -26.23 -6.10
C ALA A 7 -45.78 -25.02 -5.44
N TRP A 8 -45.20 -25.25 -4.28
CA TRP A 8 -44.44 -24.26 -3.52
C TRP A 8 -42.98 -24.66 -3.54
N PHE A 9 -42.13 -23.73 -3.99
CA PHE A 9 -40.69 -23.91 -3.98
C PHE A 9 -40.11 -23.20 -2.76
N LEU A 10 -39.52 -24.00 -1.88
CA LEU A 10 -38.84 -23.58 -0.67
C LEU A 10 -37.33 -23.65 -0.91
N PHE A 11 -36.64 -22.51 -0.89
CA PHE A 11 -35.18 -22.51 -1.01
C PHE A 11 -34.56 -22.24 0.35
N GLN A 12 -33.78 -23.21 0.84
CA GLN A 12 -33.06 -23.10 2.09
C GLN A 12 -31.54 -23.10 1.83
N PRO A 13 -30.79 -22.09 2.30
CA PRO A 13 -29.34 -22.07 2.16
C PRO A 13 -28.69 -23.14 3.06
N ARG A 14 -27.68 -23.85 2.53
CA ARG A 14 -26.84 -24.84 3.22
C ARG A 14 -25.36 -24.46 3.07
N PRO A 15 -24.44 -25.00 3.90
CA PRO A 15 -23.00 -24.78 3.75
C PRO A 15 -22.46 -25.20 2.37
N ASP A 16 -23.02 -26.28 1.80
CA ASP A 16 -22.50 -26.94 0.59
C ASP A 16 -23.26 -26.53 -0.68
N GLY A 17 -24.19 -25.57 -0.58
CA GLY A 17 -25.04 -25.15 -1.69
C GLY A 17 -26.44 -24.75 -1.26
N TRP A 18 -27.43 -25.05 -2.09
CA TRP A 18 -28.83 -24.81 -1.78
C TRP A 18 -29.58 -26.11 -1.56
N GLN A 19 -30.59 -26.08 -0.70
CA GLN A 19 -31.59 -27.13 -0.63
C GLN A 19 -32.89 -26.60 -1.23
N LEU A 20 -33.38 -27.27 -2.27
CA LEU A 20 -34.68 -27.00 -2.86
C LEU A 20 -35.69 -27.96 -2.27
N GLY A 21 -36.56 -27.43 -1.42
CA GLY A 21 -37.78 -28.06 -0.98
C GLY A 21 -38.88 -27.85 -2.02
N VAL A 22 -39.41 -28.90 -2.63
CA VAL A 22 -40.63 -28.79 -3.47
C VAL A 22 -41.79 -29.33 -2.67
N VAL A 23 -42.83 -28.51 -2.52
CA VAL A 23 -44.03 -28.88 -1.77
C VAL A 23 -45.22 -28.87 -2.71
N TYR A 24 -45.81 -30.03 -2.95
CA TYR A 24 -46.98 -30.16 -3.81
C TYR A 24 -48.28 -30.01 -3.00
N LEU A 25 -49.17 -29.11 -3.43
CA LEU A 25 -50.55 -29.02 -2.94
C LEU A 25 -51.47 -29.67 -3.96
N THR A 26 -51.97 -30.86 -3.63
CA THR A 26 -53.02 -31.52 -4.39
C THR A 26 -54.32 -31.55 -3.59
N ARG A 27 -55.44 -31.18 -4.25
CA ARG A 27 -56.78 -31.48 -3.73
C ARG A 27 -57.20 -32.93 -4.01
N LEU A 28 -56.54 -33.59 -4.96
CA LEU A 28 -56.84 -34.96 -5.40
C LEU A 28 -55.52 -35.68 -5.71
N ARG A 29 -55.25 -36.77 -4.99
CA ARG A 29 -54.05 -37.62 -5.14
C ARG A 29 -54.04 -38.44 -6.44
N GLN A 30 -55.12 -38.40 -7.21
CA GLN A 30 -55.45 -39.43 -8.21
C GLN A 30 -54.96 -39.15 -9.64
N SER A 31 -54.53 -37.94 -9.97
CA SER A 31 -54.23 -37.55 -11.37
C SER A 31 -52.76 -37.21 -11.65
N CYS A 32 -51.86 -37.34 -10.68
CA CYS A 32 -50.50 -36.80 -10.78
C CYS A 32 -49.45 -37.87 -10.49
N ASP A 33 -48.63 -38.19 -11.49
CA ASP A 33 -47.45 -39.05 -11.31
C ASP A 33 -46.30 -38.22 -10.71
N PHE A 34 -46.22 -38.24 -9.38
CA PHE A 34 -45.17 -37.55 -8.64
C PHE A 34 -43.77 -38.10 -8.92
N ALA A 35 -43.64 -39.39 -9.26
CA ALA A 35 -42.34 -39.99 -9.55
C ALA A 35 -41.79 -39.46 -10.88
N LEU A 36 -42.64 -39.34 -11.90
CA LEU A 36 -42.29 -38.74 -13.18
C LEU A 36 -41.89 -37.27 -13.03
N LEU A 37 -42.61 -36.51 -12.20
CA LEU A 37 -42.33 -35.10 -11.97
C LEU A 37 -40.99 -34.89 -11.22
N ASP A 38 -40.74 -35.67 -10.18
CA ASP A 38 -39.47 -35.64 -9.46
C ASP A 38 -38.30 -36.03 -10.36
N GLN A 39 -38.49 -37.02 -11.23
CA GLN A 39 -37.50 -37.41 -12.24
C GLN A 39 -37.20 -36.24 -13.20
N LYS A 40 -38.22 -35.55 -13.71
CA LYS A 40 -38.04 -34.38 -14.60
C LYS A 40 -37.32 -33.22 -13.90
N ILE A 41 -37.65 -32.92 -12.65
CA ILE A 41 -36.97 -31.86 -11.87
C ILE A 41 -35.50 -32.24 -11.64
N GLN A 42 -35.22 -33.48 -11.28
CA GLN A 42 -33.86 -33.98 -11.09
C GLN A 42 -33.05 -33.92 -12.38
N GLU A 43 -33.64 -34.31 -13.51
CA GLU A 43 -33.00 -34.26 -14.83
C GLU A 43 -32.68 -32.82 -15.24
N HIS A 44 -33.62 -31.89 -15.05
CA HIS A 44 -33.42 -30.46 -15.34
C HIS A 44 -32.32 -29.84 -14.46
N LEU A 45 -32.28 -30.19 -13.16
CA LEU A 45 -31.23 -29.74 -12.24
C LEU A 45 -29.84 -30.28 -12.62
N ARG A 46 -29.77 -31.56 -13.04
CA ARG A 46 -28.53 -32.20 -13.52
C ARG A 46 -28.02 -31.54 -14.79
N GLN A 47 -28.88 -31.27 -15.77
CA GLN A 47 -28.50 -30.61 -17.02
C GLN A 47 -27.91 -29.21 -16.79
N ARG A 48 -28.34 -28.50 -15.75
CA ARG A 48 -27.85 -27.16 -15.41
C ARG A 48 -26.66 -27.13 -14.44
N ALA A 49 -26.16 -28.28 -14.00
CA ALA A 49 -25.05 -28.39 -13.04
C ALA A 49 -25.23 -27.50 -11.80
N VAL A 50 -26.46 -27.30 -11.33
CA VAL A 50 -26.73 -26.44 -10.18
C VAL A 50 -26.45 -27.25 -8.90
N PRO A 51 -25.62 -26.76 -7.96
CA PRO A 51 -25.34 -27.45 -6.69
C PRO A 51 -26.53 -27.31 -5.73
N VAL A 52 -27.62 -28.00 -6.06
CA VAL A 52 -28.87 -28.01 -5.31
C VAL A 52 -29.16 -29.44 -4.86
N SER A 53 -29.32 -29.63 -3.56
CA SER A 53 -29.91 -30.85 -3.00
C SER A 53 -31.43 -30.74 -3.07
N LEU A 54 -32.07 -31.60 -3.86
CA LEU A 54 -33.53 -31.64 -3.95
C LEU A 54 -34.09 -32.45 -2.77
N VAL A 55 -35.04 -31.87 -2.05
CA VAL A 55 -35.88 -32.59 -1.10
C VAL A 55 -37.33 -32.33 -1.46
N VAL A 56 -38.06 -33.40 -1.67
CA VAL A 56 -39.46 -33.34 -2.08
C VAL A 56 -40.33 -33.69 -0.89
N TRP A 57 -41.32 -32.85 -0.62
CA TRP A 57 -42.34 -33.10 0.40
C TRP A 57 -43.71 -33.18 -0.26
N HIS A 58 -44.39 -34.31 -0.05
CA HIS A 58 -45.79 -34.47 -0.40
C HIS A 58 -46.61 -34.25 0.87
N LEU A 59 -47.42 -33.20 0.90
CA LEU A 59 -48.17 -32.78 2.09
C LEU A 59 -49.61 -32.46 1.71
N GLU A 60 -50.56 -32.86 2.57
CA GLU A 60 -51.98 -32.57 2.36
C GLU A 60 -52.32 -31.12 2.76
N CYS A 61 -53.30 -30.54 2.04
CA CYS A 61 -53.59 -29.11 1.96
C CYS A 61 -53.87 -28.42 3.33
N THR A 62 -54.25 -29.19 4.35
CA THR A 62 -54.60 -28.70 5.70
C THR A 62 -53.40 -28.48 6.63
N GLU A 63 -52.29 -29.18 6.44
CA GLU A 63 -51.10 -29.08 7.31
C GLU A 63 -50.10 -27.99 6.84
N LEU A 64 -50.23 -27.56 5.58
CA LEU A 64 -49.23 -26.75 4.89
C LEU A 64 -49.20 -25.28 5.34
N SER A 65 -50.37 -24.68 5.53
CA SER A 65 -50.49 -23.24 5.77
C SER A 65 -49.77 -22.83 7.06
N THR A 66 -49.83 -23.67 8.09
CA THR A 66 -49.22 -23.44 9.40
C THR A 66 -47.71 -23.67 9.37
N ALA A 67 -47.22 -24.75 8.74
CA ALA A 67 -45.79 -25.07 8.71
C ALA A 67 -44.98 -24.09 7.83
N VAL A 68 -45.53 -23.73 6.67
CA VAL A 68 -44.91 -22.82 5.69
C VAL A 68 -44.91 -21.38 6.20
N SER A 69 -46.02 -20.90 6.77
CA SER A 69 -46.10 -19.56 7.38
C SER A 69 -45.11 -19.41 8.55
N THR A 70 -44.98 -20.43 9.40
CA THR A 70 -44.07 -20.40 10.56
C THR A 70 -42.60 -20.32 10.15
N ARG A 71 -42.19 -20.99 9.06
CA ARG A 71 -40.79 -20.91 8.55
C ARG A 71 -40.50 -19.60 7.82
N HIS A 72 -41.47 -19.07 7.07
CA HIS A 72 -41.35 -17.76 6.41
C HIS A 72 -41.26 -16.62 7.42
N GLN A 73 -42.14 -16.60 8.44
CA GLN A 73 -42.15 -15.59 9.50
C GLN A 73 -40.86 -15.58 10.33
N LYS A 74 -40.14 -16.71 10.42
CA LYS A 74 -38.84 -16.80 11.09
C LYS A 74 -37.64 -16.44 10.19
N GLY A 75 -37.87 -16.02 8.93
CA GLY A 75 -36.81 -15.66 7.98
C GLY A 75 -35.88 -16.81 7.58
N LYS A 76 -36.30 -18.07 7.80
CA LYS A 76 -35.45 -19.26 7.57
C LYS A 76 -35.59 -19.85 6.17
N ALA A 77 -36.53 -19.36 5.37
CA ALA A 77 -36.73 -19.75 3.97
C ALA A 77 -37.52 -18.66 3.22
N ASP A 78 -37.13 -18.35 1.98
CA ASP A 78 -38.04 -17.61 1.08
C ASP A 78 -38.85 -18.59 0.25
N ILE A 79 -40.11 -18.21 0.10
CA ILE A 79 -41.18 -19.09 -0.32
C ILE A 79 -41.80 -18.47 -1.56
N HIS A 80 -41.74 -19.19 -2.68
CA HIS A 80 -42.36 -18.77 -3.92
C HIS A 80 -43.54 -19.68 -4.23
N LYS A 81 -44.75 -19.09 -4.20
CA LYS A 81 -45.96 -19.75 -4.66
C LYS A 81 -46.06 -19.55 -6.17
N ILE A 82 -46.08 -20.65 -6.92
CA ILE A 82 -46.29 -20.60 -8.36
C ILE A 82 -47.49 -21.49 -8.68
N SER A 83 -48.51 -20.89 -9.29
CA SER A 83 -49.68 -21.60 -9.79
C SER A 83 -49.38 -22.06 -11.22
N TRP A 84 -49.51 -23.36 -11.47
CA TRP A 84 -49.18 -24.00 -12.75
C TRP A 84 -50.38 -24.84 -13.21
N ASN A 85 -50.52 -24.99 -14.52
CA ASN A 85 -51.53 -25.82 -15.17
C ASN A 85 -50.81 -26.97 -15.89
N TRP A 86 -51.22 -28.23 -15.66
CA TRP A 86 -50.49 -29.51 -15.85
C TRP A 86 -49.83 -29.83 -17.21
N ASP A 87 -49.55 -28.85 -18.08
CA ASP A 87 -48.81 -29.04 -19.32
C ASP A 87 -47.30 -29.13 -19.08
N ASP A 88 -46.70 -30.18 -19.65
CA ASP A 88 -45.32 -30.66 -19.51
C ASP A 88 -44.22 -29.62 -19.79
N GLU A 89 -44.54 -28.54 -20.51
CA GLU A 89 -43.57 -27.54 -20.97
C GLU A 89 -43.29 -26.41 -19.94
N GLN A 90 -44.21 -26.22 -18.98
CA GLN A 90 -44.14 -25.09 -18.05
C GLN A 90 -43.27 -25.36 -16.81
N VAL A 91 -43.06 -26.62 -16.43
CA VAL A 91 -42.27 -26.98 -15.23
C VAL A 91 -40.82 -26.49 -15.36
N GLY A 92 -40.17 -26.72 -16.50
CA GLY A 92 -38.81 -26.26 -16.76
C GLY A 92 -38.70 -24.74 -16.72
N THR A 93 -39.66 -24.04 -17.32
CA THR A 93 -39.73 -22.56 -17.33
C THR A 93 -39.92 -21.97 -15.94
N VAL A 94 -40.79 -22.58 -15.13
CA VAL A 94 -41.04 -22.19 -13.73
C VAL A 94 -39.84 -22.46 -12.85
N LEU A 95 -39.21 -23.63 -13.01
CA LEU A 95 -37.98 -23.98 -12.30
C LEU A 95 -36.86 -23.02 -12.70
N ASP A 96 -36.77 -22.66 -13.98
CA ASP A 96 -35.80 -21.69 -14.50
C ASP A 96 -36.05 -20.28 -13.97
N ALA A 97 -37.30 -19.83 -13.85
CA ALA A 97 -37.63 -18.55 -13.22
C ALA A 97 -37.27 -18.54 -11.72
N ALA A 98 -37.58 -19.62 -10.99
CA ALA A 98 -37.27 -19.76 -9.57
C ALA A 98 -35.76 -19.91 -9.30
N LEU A 99 -35.07 -20.70 -10.12
CA LEU A 99 -33.63 -20.89 -10.07
C LEU A 99 -32.90 -19.62 -10.52
N SER A 100 -33.31 -18.95 -11.59
CA SER A 100 -32.65 -17.69 -12.03
C SER A 100 -32.81 -16.56 -11.01
N ALA A 101 -33.92 -16.52 -10.26
CA ALA A 101 -34.12 -15.56 -9.18
C ALA A 101 -33.23 -15.80 -7.96
N LYS A 102 -32.74 -17.03 -7.72
CA LYS A 102 -32.03 -17.40 -6.46
C LYS A 102 -30.70 -18.12 -6.60
N VAL A 103 -30.46 -18.86 -7.68
CA VAL A 103 -29.17 -19.46 -8.06
C VAL A 103 -28.25 -18.36 -8.55
N ARG A 104 -27.85 -17.54 -7.58
CA ARG A 104 -26.79 -16.58 -7.72
C ARG A 104 -25.47 -17.32 -7.90
N LYS A 105 -24.56 -16.72 -8.67
CA LYS A 105 -23.33 -17.40 -9.11
C LYS A 105 -22.45 -17.77 -7.88
N PRO A 106 -21.78 -18.93 -7.88
CA PRO A 106 -20.69 -19.18 -6.92
C PRO A 106 -19.51 -18.23 -7.22
N TRP A 107 -18.59 -18.08 -6.26
CA TRP A 107 -17.33 -17.44 -6.56
C TRP A 107 -16.53 -18.27 -7.58
N PRO A 108 -15.86 -17.63 -8.56
CA PRO A 108 -14.94 -18.34 -9.45
C PRO A 108 -13.83 -19.04 -8.66
N PRO A 109 -13.25 -20.13 -9.20
CA PRO A 109 -12.12 -20.80 -8.58
C PRO A 109 -10.94 -19.84 -8.44
N VAL A 110 -10.14 -20.04 -7.39
CA VAL A 110 -9.00 -19.20 -7.10
C VAL A 110 -7.90 -19.46 -8.13
N LYS A 111 -7.48 -18.40 -8.80
CA LYS A 111 -6.28 -18.36 -9.63
C LYS A 111 -5.19 -17.74 -8.75
N LEU A 112 -4.04 -18.40 -8.59
CA LEU A 112 -2.95 -17.93 -7.73
C LEU A 112 -1.67 -17.66 -8.53
N PHE A 113 -1.74 -17.65 -9.86
CA PHE A 113 -0.54 -17.60 -10.68
C PHE A 113 0.18 -16.25 -10.54
N ILE A 114 -0.55 -15.14 -10.77
CA ILE A 114 0.04 -13.80 -10.70
C ILE A 114 0.42 -13.46 -9.26
N THR A 115 -0.42 -13.81 -8.30
CA THR A 115 -0.14 -13.62 -6.86
C THR A 115 1.13 -14.35 -6.44
N ASN A 116 1.32 -15.61 -6.84
CA ASN A 116 2.52 -16.38 -6.52
C ASN A 116 3.76 -15.84 -7.25
N CYS A 117 3.63 -15.43 -8.52
CA CYS A 117 4.73 -14.79 -9.24
C CYS A 117 5.19 -13.51 -8.55
N TYR A 118 4.26 -12.65 -8.13
CA TYR A 118 4.59 -11.42 -7.42
C TYR A 118 5.23 -11.73 -6.05
N PHE A 119 4.68 -12.69 -5.30
CA PHE A 119 5.24 -13.13 -4.02
C PHE A 119 6.68 -13.65 -4.17
N LEU A 120 6.95 -14.42 -5.22
CA LEU A 120 8.29 -14.90 -5.54
C LEU A 120 9.23 -13.74 -5.84
N ILE A 121 8.83 -12.79 -6.68
CA ILE A 121 9.62 -11.58 -6.98
C ILE A 121 9.92 -10.82 -5.68
N LEU A 122 8.91 -10.62 -4.83
CA LEU A 122 9.05 -9.95 -3.53
C LEU A 122 10.10 -10.64 -2.65
N SER A 123 10.06 -11.96 -2.60
CA SER A 123 10.96 -12.78 -1.79
C SER A 123 12.39 -12.74 -2.32
N LEU A 124 12.57 -12.77 -3.65
CA LEU A 124 13.87 -12.66 -4.31
C LEU A 124 14.49 -11.29 -4.08
N VAL A 125 13.71 -10.21 -4.21
CA VAL A 125 14.18 -8.84 -3.93
C VAL A 125 14.54 -8.67 -2.46
N PHE A 126 13.75 -9.24 -1.53
CA PHE A 126 14.07 -9.18 -0.11
C PHE A 126 15.36 -9.94 0.24
N ALA A 127 15.58 -11.11 -0.36
CA ALA A 127 16.82 -11.86 -0.21
C ALA A 127 18.03 -11.09 -0.79
N TRP A 128 17.87 -10.50 -1.97
CA TRP A 128 18.89 -9.67 -2.61
C TRP A 128 19.21 -8.41 -1.78
N GLN A 129 18.19 -7.77 -1.20
CA GLN A 129 18.37 -6.66 -0.26
C GLN A 129 19.20 -7.08 0.95
N GLY A 130 18.93 -8.26 1.51
CA GLY A 130 19.72 -8.82 2.60
C GLY A 130 21.19 -9.05 2.22
N TYR A 131 21.44 -9.56 1.01
CA TYR A 131 22.80 -9.73 0.46
C TYR A 131 23.53 -8.39 0.28
N LEU A 132 22.87 -7.36 -0.24
CA LEU A 132 23.50 -6.03 -0.34
C LEU A 132 23.88 -5.46 1.03
N SER A 133 23.07 -5.72 2.05
CA SER A 133 23.36 -5.29 3.41
C SER A 133 24.63 -5.96 3.97
N THR A 134 24.97 -7.19 3.58
CA THR A 134 26.23 -7.84 4.00
C THR A 134 27.46 -7.25 3.31
N LEU A 135 27.27 -6.64 2.14
CA LEU A 135 28.29 -5.87 1.42
C LEU A 135 28.41 -4.42 1.92
N GLY A 136 27.66 -4.03 2.95
CA GLY A 136 27.65 -2.66 3.49
C GLY A 136 26.84 -1.66 2.67
N THR A 137 26.02 -2.12 1.72
CA THR A 137 25.16 -1.26 0.88
C THR A 137 23.74 -1.19 1.42
N ASN A 138 23.24 0.01 1.70
CA ASN A 138 21.84 0.21 2.08
C ASN A 138 20.95 0.35 0.84
N ALA A 139 20.33 -0.76 0.41
CA ALA A 139 19.46 -0.77 -0.76
C ALA A 139 18.29 0.22 -0.67
N SER A 140 17.82 0.55 0.53
CA SER A 140 16.70 1.49 0.72
C SER A 140 17.09 2.94 0.46
N GLU A 141 18.38 3.28 0.64
CA GLU A 141 18.90 4.61 0.29
C GLU A 141 19.10 4.73 -1.22
N VAL A 142 19.64 3.68 -1.84
CA VAL A 142 19.95 3.68 -3.27
C VAL A 142 18.70 3.54 -4.15
N TYR A 143 17.83 2.57 -3.84
CA TYR A 143 16.68 2.20 -4.67
C TYR A 143 15.34 2.60 -4.05
N GLY A 144 15.34 3.45 -3.02
CA GLY A 144 14.12 3.94 -2.38
C GLY A 144 13.29 4.84 -3.29
N ILE A 145 12.00 4.97 -2.94
CA ILE A 145 11.12 5.98 -3.52
C ILE A 145 11.47 7.31 -2.86
N ASN A 146 12.20 8.16 -3.56
CA ASN A 146 12.61 9.49 -3.11
C ASN A 146 12.67 10.49 -4.28
N LEU A 147 12.68 11.79 -3.93
CA LEU A 147 12.67 12.89 -4.90
C LEU A 147 13.98 13.01 -5.69
N TYR A 148 15.09 12.46 -5.18
CA TYR A 148 16.37 12.46 -5.89
C TYR A 148 16.35 11.48 -7.07
N ASN A 149 15.98 10.22 -6.81
CA ASN A 149 15.81 9.17 -7.83
C ASN A 149 14.76 9.56 -8.88
N TRP A 150 13.72 10.29 -8.47
CA TRP A 150 12.76 10.89 -9.40
C TRP A 150 13.42 11.90 -10.33
N HIS A 151 14.14 12.89 -9.77
CA HIS A 151 14.79 13.94 -10.54
C HIS A 151 15.84 13.39 -11.53
N SER A 152 16.55 12.33 -11.14
CA SER A 152 17.55 11.66 -11.99
C SER A 152 16.93 10.88 -13.17
N ASN A 153 15.60 10.86 -13.31
CA ASN A 153 14.85 10.08 -14.31
C ASN A 153 15.09 8.56 -14.24
N GLU A 154 15.43 8.04 -13.07
CA GLU A 154 15.71 6.63 -12.86
C GLU A 154 14.43 5.89 -12.43
N LEU A 155 13.45 5.84 -13.34
CA LEU A 155 12.14 5.23 -13.09
C LEU A 155 12.25 3.76 -12.64
N SER A 156 13.25 3.03 -13.15
CA SER A 156 13.56 1.66 -12.75
C SER A 156 13.93 1.54 -11.27
N LEU A 157 14.67 2.52 -10.72
CA LEU A 157 15.02 2.54 -9.30
C LEU A 157 13.79 2.84 -8.43
N MET A 158 12.96 3.80 -8.85
CA MET A 158 11.73 4.14 -8.10
C MET A 158 10.75 2.96 -8.05
N LEU A 159 10.55 2.26 -9.17
CA LEU A 159 9.72 1.06 -9.18
C LEU A 159 10.34 -0.07 -8.36
N GLY A 160 11.67 -0.12 -8.25
CA GLY A 160 12.40 -1.03 -7.36
C GLY A 160 12.03 -0.83 -5.89
N GLY A 161 11.85 0.42 -5.43
CA GLY A 161 11.49 0.75 -4.06
C GLY A 161 10.15 0.16 -3.59
N ILE A 162 9.23 -0.13 -4.52
CA ILE A 162 7.95 -0.80 -4.25
C ILE A 162 8.16 -2.27 -3.81
N PHE A 163 9.32 -2.86 -4.10
CA PHE A 163 9.64 -4.25 -3.72
C PHE A 163 10.55 -4.34 -2.49
N LEU A 164 11.20 -3.26 -2.09
CA LEU A 164 12.07 -3.21 -0.91
C LEU A 164 11.28 -3.23 0.40
N HIS A 165 11.90 -3.67 1.49
CA HIS A 165 11.26 -3.66 2.81
C HIS A 165 12.22 -3.20 3.90
N SER A 166 11.71 -2.46 4.88
CA SER A 166 12.51 -1.98 6.03
C SER A 166 12.96 -3.07 6.99
N GLY A 167 12.43 -4.30 6.87
CA GLY A 167 12.82 -5.43 7.71
C GLY A 167 11.85 -6.61 7.59
N MET A 168 12.16 -7.69 8.32
CA MET A 168 11.43 -8.98 8.23
C MET A 168 9.94 -8.85 8.56
N VAL A 169 9.58 -8.13 9.62
CA VAL A 169 8.17 -7.97 10.02
C VAL A 169 7.38 -7.23 8.93
N HIS A 170 7.95 -6.16 8.37
CA HIS A 170 7.32 -5.41 7.28
C HIS A 170 7.16 -6.25 6.02
N PHE A 171 8.17 -7.08 5.67
CA PHE A 171 8.06 -8.05 4.59
C PHE A 171 6.93 -9.06 4.84
N LEU A 172 6.90 -9.71 6.01
CA LEU A 172 5.91 -10.75 6.32
C LEU A 172 4.48 -10.20 6.27
N LEU A 173 4.23 -9.00 6.81
CA LEU A 173 2.91 -8.37 6.77
C LEU A 173 2.45 -8.10 5.33
N ASN A 174 3.33 -7.60 4.45
CA ASN A 174 3.00 -7.40 3.04
C ASN A 174 2.82 -8.72 2.29
N ALA A 175 3.69 -9.69 2.51
CA ALA A 175 3.64 -11.03 1.94
C ALA A 175 2.31 -11.74 2.25
N ILE A 176 1.92 -11.76 3.53
CA ILE A 176 0.66 -12.36 3.99
C ILE A 176 -0.54 -11.62 3.38
N SER A 177 -0.51 -10.29 3.41
CA SER A 177 -1.59 -9.46 2.86
C SER A 177 -1.76 -9.67 1.35
N LEU A 178 -0.65 -9.70 0.61
CA LEU A 178 -0.61 -9.98 -0.81
C LEU A 178 -1.20 -11.36 -1.13
N PHE A 179 -0.82 -12.39 -0.36
CA PHE A 179 -1.34 -13.74 -0.58
C PHE A 179 -2.86 -13.80 -0.43
N PHE A 180 -3.40 -13.26 0.67
CA PHE A 180 -4.85 -13.30 0.92
C PHE A 180 -5.66 -12.39 -0.01
N LEU A 181 -5.23 -11.14 -0.20
CA LEU A 181 -5.94 -10.18 -1.05
C LEU A 181 -5.76 -10.47 -2.54
N GLY A 182 -4.58 -10.94 -2.94
CA GLY A 182 -4.29 -11.39 -4.29
C GLY A 182 -5.15 -12.60 -4.67
N ALA A 183 -5.17 -13.63 -3.81
CA ALA A 183 -6.04 -14.80 -3.99
C ALA A 183 -7.54 -14.44 -4.02
N LEU A 184 -7.95 -13.41 -3.30
CA LEU A 184 -9.32 -12.91 -3.37
C LEU A 184 -9.62 -12.32 -4.74
N ILE A 185 -8.79 -11.42 -5.25
CA ILE A 185 -9.12 -10.61 -6.42
C ILE A 185 -8.75 -11.27 -7.75
N GLU A 186 -7.71 -12.09 -7.79
CA GLU A 186 -7.26 -12.79 -9.01
C GLU A 186 -8.32 -13.76 -9.55
N ARG A 187 -9.28 -14.21 -8.72
CA ARG A 187 -10.43 -15.01 -9.18
C ARG A 187 -11.40 -14.21 -10.06
N PHE A 188 -11.42 -12.88 -9.92
CA PHE A 188 -12.36 -11.98 -10.61
C PHE A 188 -11.72 -11.20 -11.76
N LEU A 189 -10.41 -10.97 -11.70
CA LEU A 189 -9.66 -10.26 -12.73
C LEU A 189 -9.06 -11.20 -13.78
N SER A 190 -8.82 -10.67 -14.98
CA SER A 190 -7.90 -11.29 -15.93
C SER A 190 -6.44 -11.09 -15.49
N ALA A 191 -5.51 -11.88 -16.03
CA ALA A 191 -4.09 -11.75 -15.71
C ALA A 191 -3.56 -10.32 -15.96
N LEU A 192 -3.91 -9.72 -17.09
CA LEU A 192 -3.52 -8.35 -17.43
C LEU A 192 -4.11 -7.34 -16.44
N GLN A 193 -5.39 -7.49 -16.07
CA GLN A 193 -6.03 -6.59 -15.10
C GLN A 193 -5.38 -6.69 -13.71
N MET A 194 -5.02 -7.90 -13.28
CA MET A 194 -4.30 -8.11 -12.02
C MET A 194 -2.93 -7.41 -12.05
N ILE A 195 -2.16 -7.58 -13.13
CA ILE A 195 -0.87 -6.90 -13.31
C ILE A 195 -1.04 -5.38 -13.28
N LEU A 196 -2.05 -4.85 -13.98
CA LEU A 196 -2.32 -3.41 -13.99
C LEU A 196 -2.70 -2.89 -12.60
N VAL A 197 -3.52 -3.62 -11.84
CA VAL A 197 -3.83 -3.25 -10.44
C VAL A 197 -2.57 -3.22 -9.59
N LEU A 198 -1.69 -4.23 -9.69
CA LEU A 198 -0.47 -4.29 -8.90
C LEU A 198 0.48 -3.13 -9.23
N LEU A 199 0.78 -2.92 -10.51
CA LEU A 199 1.76 -1.92 -10.95
C LEU A 199 1.25 -0.48 -10.80
N ILE A 200 0.02 -0.20 -11.24
CA ILE A 200 -0.53 1.15 -11.19
C ILE A 200 -0.75 1.56 -9.73
N SER A 201 -1.19 0.66 -8.85
CA SER A 201 -1.39 1.01 -7.43
C SER A 201 -0.06 1.34 -6.74
N GLY A 202 0.99 0.57 -7.02
CA GLY A 202 2.33 0.87 -6.53
C GLY A 202 2.85 2.21 -7.04
N TYR A 203 2.67 2.49 -8.35
CA TYR A 203 3.06 3.75 -8.96
C TYR A 203 2.29 4.95 -8.38
N CYS A 204 0.97 4.85 -8.23
CA CYS A 204 0.14 5.91 -7.64
C CYS A 204 0.48 6.14 -6.17
N GLY A 205 0.78 5.06 -5.41
CA GLY A 205 1.29 5.17 -4.05
C GLY A 205 2.60 5.96 -4.00
N ALA A 206 3.56 5.62 -4.87
CA ALA A 206 4.82 6.35 -4.98
C ALA A 206 4.61 7.84 -5.32
N LEU A 207 3.76 8.15 -6.30
CA LEU A 207 3.44 9.55 -6.65
C LEU A 207 2.83 10.33 -5.49
N CYS A 208 1.85 9.75 -4.78
CA CYS A 208 1.24 10.41 -3.62
C CYS A 208 2.25 10.63 -2.49
N SER A 209 3.11 9.65 -2.22
CA SER A 209 4.20 9.78 -1.26
C SER A 209 5.11 10.96 -1.60
N LEU A 210 5.62 11.02 -2.83
CA LEU A 210 6.52 12.08 -3.30
C LEU A 210 5.83 13.46 -3.39
N SER A 211 4.51 13.50 -3.57
CA SER A 211 3.75 14.75 -3.66
C SER A 211 3.49 15.38 -2.31
N PHE A 212 3.14 14.58 -1.30
CA PHE A 212 2.53 15.08 -0.06
C PHE A 212 3.36 14.82 1.19
N TYR A 213 4.43 14.02 1.12
CA TYR A 213 5.30 13.81 2.26
C TYR A 213 6.30 14.97 2.41
N ALA A 214 6.28 15.65 3.56
CA ALA A 214 6.95 16.95 3.76
C ALA A 214 8.45 16.86 4.13
N LYS A 215 9.03 15.65 4.19
CA LYS A 215 10.44 15.43 4.55
C LYS A 215 11.10 14.55 3.48
N PRO A 216 12.42 14.66 3.26
CA PRO A 216 13.15 13.70 2.44
C PRO A 216 13.02 12.33 3.10
N LEU A 217 12.07 11.54 2.63
CA LEU A 217 11.81 10.19 3.09
C LEU A 217 12.23 9.25 1.96
N ASN A 218 13.02 8.24 2.29
CA ASN A 218 13.19 7.06 1.46
C ASN A 218 12.03 6.11 1.76
N SER A 219 10.92 6.29 1.02
CA SER A 219 9.79 5.37 1.14
C SER A 219 10.13 4.05 0.48
N ILE A 220 9.80 2.95 1.14
CA ILE A 220 10.03 1.58 0.68
C ILE A 220 8.86 0.71 1.11
N GLY A 221 8.53 -0.31 0.32
CA GLY A 221 7.53 -1.29 0.69
C GLY A 221 6.48 -1.53 -0.39
N ALA A 222 6.05 -2.79 -0.47
CA ALA A 222 4.92 -3.19 -1.31
C ALA A 222 3.56 -2.77 -0.73
N SER A 223 3.54 -1.98 0.35
CA SER A 223 2.32 -1.61 1.04
C SER A 223 1.38 -0.76 0.16
N GLY A 224 1.89 0.14 -0.69
CA GLY A 224 1.06 0.83 -1.69
C GLY A 224 0.32 -0.13 -2.63
N VAL A 225 0.97 -1.22 -3.03
CA VAL A 225 0.37 -2.29 -3.86
C VAL A 225 -0.68 -3.07 -3.08
N VAL A 226 -0.38 -3.42 -1.82
CA VAL A 226 -1.32 -4.10 -0.92
C VAL A 226 -2.58 -3.25 -0.70
N PHE A 227 -2.43 -1.94 -0.47
CA PHE A 227 -3.56 -1.02 -0.37
C PHE A 227 -4.32 -0.89 -1.69
N GLY A 228 -3.64 -1.00 -2.84
CA GLY A 228 -4.26 -1.20 -4.14
C GLY A 228 -5.19 -2.41 -4.20
N LEU A 229 -4.73 -3.56 -3.69
CA LEU A 229 -5.56 -4.76 -3.61
C LEU A 229 -6.73 -4.58 -2.62
N VAL A 230 -6.53 -3.87 -1.51
CA VAL A 230 -7.62 -3.50 -0.58
C VAL A 230 -8.65 -2.66 -1.32
N GLY A 231 -8.24 -1.60 -2.03
CA GLY A 231 -9.14 -0.72 -2.78
C GLY A 231 -9.90 -1.47 -3.87
N CYS A 232 -9.22 -2.31 -4.64
CA CYS A 232 -9.83 -3.16 -5.65
C CYS A 232 -10.87 -4.11 -5.02
N SER A 233 -10.54 -4.70 -3.87
CA SER A 233 -11.45 -5.55 -3.09
C SER A 233 -12.68 -4.80 -2.62
N LEU A 234 -12.52 -3.59 -2.07
CA LEU A 234 -13.65 -2.75 -1.67
C LEU A 234 -14.56 -2.46 -2.87
N SER A 235 -14.00 -2.05 -3.99
CA SER A 235 -14.77 -1.74 -5.20
C SER A 235 -15.56 -2.96 -5.71
N PHE A 236 -14.93 -4.14 -5.71
CA PHE A 236 -15.60 -5.39 -6.02
C PHE A 236 -16.76 -5.69 -5.06
N LEU A 237 -16.50 -5.68 -3.75
CA LEU A 237 -17.49 -6.02 -2.72
C LEU A 237 -18.65 -5.04 -2.69
N MET A 238 -18.42 -3.75 -2.95
CA MET A 238 -19.49 -2.75 -3.00
C MET A 238 -20.33 -2.86 -4.28
N SER A 239 -19.72 -3.21 -5.41
CA SER A 239 -20.38 -3.16 -6.72
C SER A 239 -21.05 -4.48 -7.14
N ASN A 240 -20.57 -5.62 -6.64
CA ASN A 240 -20.92 -6.92 -7.20
C ASN A 240 -21.49 -7.95 -6.22
N LEU A 241 -21.45 -7.68 -4.92
CA LEU A 241 -21.73 -8.71 -3.90
C LEU A 241 -23.16 -9.26 -3.97
N SER A 242 -24.14 -8.44 -4.36
CA SER A 242 -25.55 -8.83 -4.51
C SER A 242 -25.82 -9.88 -5.60
N VAL A 243 -24.85 -10.16 -6.47
CA VAL A 243 -24.99 -11.16 -7.55
C VAL A 243 -24.50 -12.55 -7.15
N TYR A 244 -23.84 -12.67 -6.01
CA TYR A 244 -23.39 -13.95 -5.47
C TYR A 244 -24.39 -14.48 -4.43
N GLY A 245 -24.45 -15.80 -4.28
CA GLY A 245 -25.39 -16.48 -3.38
C GLY A 245 -25.30 -15.98 -1.93
N PRO A 246 -26.34 -16.13 -1.11
CA PRO A 246 -26.41 -15.59 0.26
C PRO A 246 -25.21 -15.97 1.12
N PHE A 247 -24.67 -17.19 0.94
CA PHE A 247 -23.46 -17.64 1.62
C PHE A 247 -22.23 -16.78 1.26
N HIS A 248 -22.02 -16.53 -0.03
CA HIS A 248 -20.93 -15.68 -0.53
C HIS A 248 -21.19 -14.19 -0.26
N GLU A 249 -22.45 -13.75 -0.27
CA GLU A 249 -22.86 -12.41 0.15
C GLU A 249 -22.51 -12.17 1.63
N TYR A 250 -22.84 -13.13 2.49
CA TYR A 250 -22.50 -13.08 3.92
C TYR A 250 -20.98 -13.05 4.14
N GLN A 251 -20.23 -13.93 3.48
CA GLN A 251 -18.77 -13.92 3.55
C GLN A 251 -18.18 -12.60 3.07
N GLY A 252 -18.66 -12.06 1.95
CA GLY A 252 -18.19 -10.78 1.44
C GLY A 252 -18.53 -9.60 2.36
N LYS A 253 -19.68 -9.63 3.07
CA LYS A 253 -20.01 -8.62 4.09
C LYS A 253 -19.04 -8.66 5.27
N ARG A 254 -18.70 -9.87 5.76
CA ARG A 254 -17.69 -10.03 6.81
C ARG A 254 -16.31 -9.56 6.37
N LEU A 255 -15.91 -9.91 5.15
CA LEU A 255 -14.66 -9.46 4.56
C LEU A 255 -14.64 -7.93 4.44
N LEU A 256 -15.74 -7.30 4.00
CA LEU A 256 -15.85 -5.85 3.92
C LEU A 256 -15.64 -5.18 5.29
N GLN A 257 -16.22 -5.75 6.37
CA GLN A 257 -15.98 -5.28 7.74
C GLN A 257 -14.51 -5.42 8.15
N SER A 258 -13.87 -6.55 7.81
CA SER A 258 -12.44 -6.73 8.07
C SER A 258 -11.58 -5.72 7.32
N LEU A 259 -11.89 -5.43 6.05
CA LEU A 259 -11.16 -4.41 5.28
C LEU A 259 -11.32 -3.01 5.89
N TRP A 260 -12.52 -2.64 6.34
CA TRP A 260 -12.72 -1.38 7.07
C TRP A 260 -11.92 -1.31 8.37
N THR A 261 -11.80 -2.43 9.08
CA THR A 261 -10.97 -2.53 10.29
C THR A 261 -9.50 -2.34 9.96
N VAL A 262 -9.00 -2.98 8.90
CA VAL A 262 -7.62 -2.81 8.41
C VAL A 262 -7.36 -1.35 8.04
N LEU A 263 -8.28 -0.70 7.32
CA LEU A 263 -8.17 0.71 6.96
C LEU A 263 -8.14 1.62 8.18
N ALA A 264 -8.99 1.37 9.19
CA ALA A 264 -9.01 2.15 10.42
C ALA A 264 -7.70 2.01 11.20
N VAL A 265 -7.20 0.79 11.37
CA VAL A 265 -5.93 0.53 12.07
C VAL A 265 -4.77 1.17 11.34
N ASN A 266 -4.66 1.01 10.03
CA ASN A 266 -3.54 1.58 9.27
C ASN A 266 -3.67 3.07 9.01
N GLY A 267 -4.87 3.67 9.11
CA GLY A 267 -5.03 5.12 9.12
C GLY A 267 -4.58 5.73 10.45
N PHE A 268 -4.73 5.00 11.56
CA PHE A 268 -4.34 5.45 12.89
C PHE A 268 -2.86 5.20 13.21
N LEU A 269 -2.30 4.07 12.76
CA LEU A 269 -0.93 3.65 13.08
C LEU A 269 0.17 4.69 12.72
N PRO A 270 0.09 5.45 11.60
CA PRO A 270 1.04 6.50 11.27
C PRO A 270 1.09 7.65 12.28
N LEU A 271 0.02 7.85 13.07
CA LEU A 271 0.01 8.84 14.16
C LEU A 271 0.91 8.41 15.32
N LEU A 272 1.16 7.11 15.45
CA LEU A 272 2.02 6.53 16.49
C LEU A 272 3.43 6.19 15.98
N ILE A 273 3.54 5.84 14.70
CA ILE A 273 4.78 5.39 14.06
C ILE A 273 5.06 6.30 12.85
N PRO A 274 5.83 7.39 13.02
CA PRO A 274 6.07 8.38 11.97
C PRO A 274 6.75 7.82 10.71
N GLN A 275 7.40 6.66 10.80
CA GLN A 275 8.07 5.99 9.68
C GLN A 275 7.09 5.33 8.71
N ILE A 276 5.78 5.30 8.99
CA ILE A 276 4.78 4.75 8.10
C ILE A 276 4.34 5.80 7.08
N ASP A 277 4.49 5.46 5.81
CA ASP A 277 4.07 6.30 4.70
C ASP A 277 2.57 6.17 4.41
N ILE A 278 1.78 7.03 5.06
CA ILE A 278 0.33 7.09 4.85
C ILE A 278 -0.06 7.51 3.42
N TRP A 279 0.73 8.37 2.79
CA TRP A 279 0.40 8.88 1.46
C TRP A 279 0.55 7.81 0.39
N SER A 280 1.52 6.91 0.55
CA SER A 280 1.63 5.71 -0.28
C SER A 280 0.41 4.80 -0.14
N HIS A 281 -0.09 4.59 1.08
CA HIS A 281 -1.31 3.80 1.33
C HIS A 281 -2.54 4.44 0.70
N VAL A 282 -2.70 5.76 0.84
CA VAL A 282 -3.83 6.51 0.25
C VAL A 282 -3.80 6.44 -1.27
N GLY A 283 -2.64 6.68 -1.89
CA GLY A 283 -2.48 6.60 -3.36
C GLY A 283 -2.78 5.22 -3.91
N GLY A 284 -2.29 4.17 -3.24
CA GLY A 284 -2.59 2.78 -3.55
C GLY A 284 -4.09 2.47 -3.43
N LEU A 285 -4.71 2.83 -2.30
CA LEU A 285 -6.12 2.57 -2.03
C LEU A 285 -7.06 3.20 -3.08
N ILE A 286 -6.85 4.48 -3.38
CA ILE A 286 -7.69 5.22 -4.34
C ILE A 286 -7.55 4.63 -5.74
N SER A 287 -6.32 4.43 -6.21
CA SER A 287 -6.07 3.88 -7.54
C SER A 287 -6.61 2.46 -7.69
N GLY A 288 -6.39 1.60 -6.69
CA GLY A 288 -6.95 0.25 -6.66
C GLY A 288 -8.48 0.24 -6.70
N PHE A 289 -9.14 1.13 -5.95
CA PHE A 289 -10.59 1.26 -5.96
C PHE A 289 -11.13 1.69 -7.32
N VAL A 290 -10.48 2.69 -7.94
CA VAL A 290 -10.84 3.18 -9.28
C VAL A 290 -10.64 2.08 -10.33
N LEU A 291 -9.51 1.36 -10.32
CA LEU A 291 -9.26 0.25 -11.24
C LEU A 291 -10.25 -0.90 -11.03
N GLY A 292 -10.57 -1.23 -9.78
CA GLY A 292 -11.62 -2.18 -9.46
C GLY A 292 -12.98 -1.75 -10.04
N PHE A 293 -13.29 -0.45 -9.99
CA PHE A 293 -14.54 0.07 -10.56
C PHE A 293 -14.54 -0.02 -12.09
N LEU A 294 -13.41 0.28 -12.73
CA LEU A 294 -13.25 0.19 -14.19
C LEU A 294 -13.35 -1.26 -14.69
N PHE A 295 -12.66 -2.20 -14.02
CA PHE A 295 -12.58 -3.59 -14.45
C PHE A 295 -13.77 -4.44 -14.01
N LEU A 296 -14.22 -4.29 -12.76
CA LEU A 296 -15.25 -5.13 -12.14
C LEU A 296 -16.60 -4.41 -11.99
N GLY A 297 -16.64 -3.09 -12.10
CA GLY A 297 -17.87 -2.32 -11.98
C GLY A 297 -18.83 -2.54 -13.17
N ARG A 298 -20.14 -2.42 -12.91
CA ARG A 298 -21.21 -2.60 -13.91
C ARG A 298 -21.67 -1.30 -14.57
N ALA A 299 -20.97 -0.20 -14.31
CA ALA A 299 -21.30 1.09 -14.91
C ALA A 299 -21.16 1.04 -16.45
N GLY A 300 -22.03 1.79 -17.14
CA GLY A 300 -21.98 1.90 -18.60
C GLY A 300 -20.67 2.50 -19.12
N LYS A 301 -20.33 2.22 -20.39
CA LYS A 301 -19.07 2.62 -21.03
C LYS A 301 -18.76 4.11 -20.87
N PHE A 302 -19.76 4.99 -20.99
CA PHE A 302 -19.60 6.43 -20.81
C PHE A 302 -19.09 6.82 -19.42
N ARG A 303 -19.68 6.27 -18.35
CA ARG A 303 -19.25 6.55 -16.96
C ARG A 303 -17.84 6.06 -16.69
N LYS A 304 -17.49 4.87 -17.22
CA LYS A 304 -16.11 4.35 -17.14
C LYS A 304 -15.13 5.23 -17.90
N GLY A 305 -15.54 5.74 -19.08
CA GLY A 305 -14.75 6.70 -19.85
C GLY A 305 -14.46 7.99 -19.07
N MET A 306 -15.47 8.57 -18.42
CA MET A 306 -15.28 9.76 -17.58
C MET A 306 -14.32 9.48 -16.41
N VAL A 307 -14.50 8.36 -15.70
CA VAL A 307 -13.61 7.97 -14.60
C VAL A 307 -12.16 7.80 -15.08
N PHE A 308 -11.97 7.19 -16.25
CA PHE A 308 -10.64 7.07 -16.86
C PHE A 308 -10.02 8.45 -17.16
N VAL A 309 -10.78 9.39 -17.73
CA VAL A 309 -10.31 10.75 -18.00
C VAL A 309 -9.91 11.46 -16.70
N PHE A 310 -10.75 11.41 -15.66
CA PHE A 310 -10.40 12.00 -14.36
C PHE A 310 -9.17 11.36 -13.72
N LEU A 311 -9.01 10.04 -13.83
CA LEU A 311 -7.82 9.35 -13.36
C LEU A 311 -6.57 9.82 -14.11
N SER A 312 -6.63 9.94 -15.45
CA SER A 312 -5.52 10.43 -16.26
C SER A 312 -5.13 11.87 -15.90
N ILE A 313 -6.11 12.76 -15.73
CA ILE A 313 -5.86 14.14 -15.30
C ILE A 313 -5.22 14.16 -13.91
N GLY A 314 -5.75 13.38 -12.96
CA GLY A 314 -5.20 13.29 -11.61
C GLY A 314 -3.75 12.80 -11.60
N LEU A 315 -3.41 11.82 -12.44
CA LEU A 315 -2.03 11.34 -12.60
C LEU A 315 -1.10 12.41 -13.17
N ILE A 316 -1.55 13.18 -14.17
CA ILE A 316 -0.76 14.29 -14.73
C ILE A 316 -0.50 15.36 -13.66
N VAL A 317 -1.53 15.72 -12.89
CA VAL A 317 -1.40 16.71 -11.81
C VAL A 317 -0.44 16.24 -10.73
N LEU A 318 -0.54 14.97 -10.30
CA LEU A 318 0.38 14.39 -9.32
C LEU A 318 1.81 14.35 -9.85
N HIS A 319 2.00 13.91 -11.09
CA HIS A 319 3.31 13.86 -11.72
C HIS A 319 3.98 15.25 -11.75
N GLU A 320 3.21 16.29 -12.09
CA GLU A 320 3.71 17.66 -12.11
C GLU A 320 4.02 18.20 -10.70
N GLU A 321 3.24 17.82 -9.68
CA GLU A 321 3.55 18.16 -8.30
C GLU A 321 4.86 17.51 -7.82
N VAL A 322 5.07 16.23 -8.16
CA VAL A 322 6.33 15.54 -7.87
C VAL A 322 7.50 16.24 -8.58
N ASN A 323 7.35 16.63 -9.85
CA ASN A 323 8.37 17.39 -10.57
C ASN A 323 8.73 18.71 -9.87
N ARG A 324 7.72 19.47 -9.43
CA ARG A 324 7.94 20.71 -8.65
C ARG A 324 8.69 20.44 -7.35
N ASN A 325 8.31 19.40 -6.61
CA ASN A 325 8.96 19.05 -5.34
C ASN A 325 10.39 18.56 -5.56
N ALA A 326 10.62 17.75 -6.58
CA ALA A 326 11.93 17.25 -6.95
C ALA A 326 12.89 18.40 -7.31
N GLN A 327 12.44 19.37 -8.12
CA GLN A 327 13.22 20.56 -8.45
C GLN A 327 13.59 21.39 -7.21
N LYS A 328 12.65 21.60 -6.27
CA LYS A 328 12.93 22.33 -5.02
C LYS A 328 14.00 21.62 -4.19
N VAL A 329 13.88 20.31 -4.00
CA VAL A 329 14.84 19.52 -3.23
C VAL A 329 16.21 19.50 -3.90
N PHE A 330 16.26 19.28 -5.21
CA PHE A 330 17.51 19.24 -5.96
C PHE A 330 18.24 20.60 -5.92
N HIS A 331 17.50 21.70 -6.07
CA HIS A 331 18.06 23.04 -5.95
C HIS A 331 18.65 23.29 -4.55
N GLN A 332 17.95 22.89 -3.48
CA GLN A 332 18.46 22.99 -2.11
C GLN A 332 19.72 22.14 -1.90
N VAL A 333 19.77 20.92 -2.45
CA VAL A 333 20.95 20.05 -2.38
C VAL A 333 22.14 20.71 -3.10
N GLN A 334 21.94 21.25 -4.30
CA GLN A 334 23.00 21.94 -5.04
C GLN A 334 23.55 23.17 -4.30
N ILE A 335 22.67 23.97 -3.69
CA ILE A 335 23.09 25.13 -2.88
C ILE A 335 23.96 24.66 -1.72
N ARG A 336 23.48 23.68 -0.94
CA ARG A 336 24.25 23.12 0.19
C ARG A 336 25.61 22.58 -0.25
N GLN A 337 25.68 21.89 -1.38
CA GLN A 337 26.96 21.38 -1.89
C GLN A 337 27.94 22.49 -2.26
N LYS A 338 27.44 23.58 -2.85
CA LYS A 338 28.27 24.76 -3.15
C LYS A 338 28.78 25.41 -1.87
N GLU A 339 27.91 25.65 -0.88
CA GLU A 339 28.28 26.20 0.43
C GLU A 339 29.33 25.33 1.13
N GLN A 340 29.15 24.01 1.13
CA GLN A 340 30.10 23.08 1.73
C GLN A 340 31.46 23.07 1.03
N LYS A 341 31.47 23.17 -0.30
CA LYS A 341 32.72 23.26 -1.06
C LYS A 341 33.47 24.55 -0.72
N VAL A 342 32.76 25.68 -0.65
CA VAL A 342 33.35 26.98 -0.26
C VAL A 342 33.93 26.90 1.16
N LEU A 343 33.20 26.31 2.11
CA LEU A 343 33.67 26.14 3.49
C LEU A 343 34.92 25.24 3.59
N LEU A 344 34.94 24.12 2.85
CA LEU A 344 36.12 23.26 2.76
C LEU A 344 37.32 24.01 2.17
N ASP A 345 37.11 24.83 1.15
CA ASP A 345 38.17 25.64 0.54
C ASP A 345 38.69 26.68 1.55
N ILE A 346 37.82 27.37 2.30
CA ILE A 346 38.22 28.30 3.38
C ILE A 346 39.06 27.57 4.45
N ILE A 347 38.60 26.41 4.92
CA ILE A 347 39.32 25.64 5.95
C ILE A 347 40.71 25.26 5.45
N ASN A 348 40.82 24.71 4.24
CA ASN A 348 42.09 24.21 3.72
C ASN A 348 43.07 25.33 3.32
N THR A 349 42.58 26.45 2.79
CA THR A 349 43.44 27.52 2.26
C THR A 349 43.77 28.60 3.28
N SER A 350 42.89 28.83 4.25
CA SER A 350 43.04 29.89 5.23
C SER A 350 43.32 29.32 6.63
N ILE A 351 42.45 28.46 7.15
CA ILE A 351 42.47 28.03 8.56
C ILE A 351 43.62 27.05 8.86
N ALA A 352 43.80 26.00 8.05
CA ALA A 352 44.84 24.99 8.28
C ALA A 352 46.26 25.59 8.29
N PRO A 353 46.65 26.48 7.36
CA PRO A 353 47.94 27.17 7.43
C PRO A 353 48.12 28.04 8.68
N ILE A 354 47.04 28.68 9.17
CA ILE A 354 47.07 29.48 10.41
C ILE A 354 47.34 28.57 11.61
N LEU A 355 46.68 27.41 11.68
CA LEU A 355 46.87 26.44 12.77
C LEU A 355 48.30 25.91 12.82
N ILE A 356 48.88 25.56 11.67
CA ILE A 356 50.28 25.11 11.57
C ILE A 356 51.25 26.19 12.06
N ARG A 357 51.02 27.46 11.68
CA ARG A 357 51.85 28.59 12.16
C ARG A 357 51.66 28.83 13.65
N LEU A 358 50.42 28.77 14.14
CA LEU A 358 50.08 28.94 15.55
C LEU A 358 50.78 27.90 16.43
N GLU A 359 50.78 26.64 16.01
CA GLU A 359 51.48 25.55 16.68
C GLU A 359 52.99 25.80 16.70
N ALA A 360 53.59 26.17 15.57
CA ALA A 360 55.01 26.48 15.49
C ALA A 360 55.41 27.66 16.40
N GLU A 361 54.60 28.73 16.46
CA GLU A 361 54.85 29.91 17.29
C GLU A 361 54.64 29.67 18.80
N LEU A 362 53.64 28.88 19.18
CA LEU A 362 53.43 28.53 20.60
C LEU A 362 54.56 27.66 21.15
N MET A 363 55.31 26.99 20.27
CA MET A 363 56.42 26.12 20.61
C MET A 363 57.80 26.78 20.46
N SER A 364 57.88 27.99 19.87
CA SER A 364 59.13 28.73 19.64
C SER A 364 59.31 29.92 20.61
N ASP A 365 60.56 30.39 20.73
CA ASP A 365 60.92 31.52 21.60
C ASP A 365 60.70 32.89 20.92
N THR A 366 60.41 32.93 19.62
CA THR A 366 60.25 34.15 18.81
C THR A 366 58.88 34.19 18.10
N PRO A 367 57.89 34.91 18.64
CA PRO A 367 56.60 35.10 17.96
C PRO A 367 56.75 36.10 16.81
N ASN A 368 56.33 35.73 15.59
CA ASN A 368 56.45 36.57 14.39
C ASN A 368 55.13 37.31 14.04
N LEU A 369 53.97 36.84 14.51
CA LEU A 369 52.65 37.46 14.27
C LEU A 369 52.11 38.21 15.50
N LYS A 370 51.65 39.46 15.30
CA LYS A 370 51.08 40.30 16.37
C LYS A 370 49.68 39.81 16.78
N PRO A 371 49.33 39.83 18.08
CA PRO A 371 47.99 39.42 18.56
C PRO A 371 46.82 40.18 17.90
N SER A 372 47.06 41.42 17.45
CA SER A 372 46.09 42.30 16.78
C SER A 372 45.66 41.85 15.38
N GLU A 373 46.30 40.84 14.81
CA GLU A 373 46.01 40.33 13.46
C GLU A 373 45.27 39.00 13.54
N PHE A 374 44.19 38.91 14.33
CA PHE A 374 43.37 37.70 14.39
C PHE A 374 42.78 37.44 13.00
N PRO A 375 43.12 36.32 12.34
CA PRO A 375 42.76 36.05 10.96
C PRO A 375 41.32 35.53 10.92
N TYR A 376 40.38 36.46 10.93
CA TYR A 376 38.95 36.20 10.92
C TYR A 376 38.25 37.16 9.98
N HIS A 377 37.39 36.60 9.13
CA HIS A 377 36.50 37.35 8.27
C HIS A 377 35.07 36.89 8.56
N GLU A 378 34.16 37.82 8.81
CA GLU A 378 32.74 37.51 9.08
C GLU A 378 32.08 36.72 7.95
N GLU A 379 32.58 36.91 6.72
CA GLU A 379 32.14 36.22 5.50
C GLU A 379 32.37 34.71 5.53
N TRP A 380 33.16 34.17 6.47
CA TRP A 380 33.41 32.73 6.59
C TRP A 380 32.32 31.97 7.37
N ILE A 381 31.36 32.66 7.98
CA ILE A 381 30.32 32.03 8.79
C ILE A 381 29.25 31.38 7.89
N PRO A 382 28.96 30.07 8.04
CA PRO A 382 27.86 29.42 7.32
C PRO A 382 26.50 30.04 7.64
N GLU A 383 25.59 30.07 6.67
CA GLU A 383 24.20 30.51 6.89
C GLU A 383 23.34 29.44 7.59
N ASP A 384 23.57 28.15 7.28
CA ASP A 384 22.85 27.03 7.91
C ASP A 384 23.05 27.03 9.42
N LYS A 385 21.96 26.87 10.17
CA LYS A 385 21.95 27.05 11.62
C LYS A 385 22.88 26.08 12.36
N GLU A 386 22.94 24.82 11.94
CA GLU A 386 23.76 23.83 12.62
C GLU A 386 25.23 23.93 12.23
N ASP A 387 25.49 24.15 10.93
CA ASP A 387 26.85 24.33 10.41
C ASP A 387 27.46 25.64 10.95
N ARG A 388 26.64 26.70 11.11
CA ARG A 388 26.99 27.96 11.79
C ARG A 388 27.39 27.72 13.24
N GLN A 389 26.60 26.96 13.99
CA GLN A 389 26.89 26.69 15.40
C GLN A 389 28.20 25.92 15.57
N ALA A 390 28.44 24.91 14.72
CA ALA A 390 29.69 24.17 14.71
C ALA A 390 30.89 25.07 14.37
N PHE A 391 30.76 25.93 13.36
CA PHE A 391 31.82 26.85 12.95
C PHE A 391 32.11 27.93 14.00
N LEU A 392 31.08 28.51 14.63
CA LEU A 392 31.25 29.47 15.73
C LEU A 392 31.94 28.83 16.93
N SER A 393 31.57 27.60 17.30
CA SER A 393 32.24 26.87 18.39
C SER A 393 33.73 26.65 18.11
N PHE A 394 34.11 26.39 16.85
CA PHE A 394 35.50 26.29 16.45
C PHE A 394 36.21 27.64 16.53
N LEU A 395 35.58 28.72 16.04
CA LEU A 395 36.14 30.07 16.08
C LEU A 395 36.39 30.56 17.51
N ASP A 396 35.47 30.30 18.44
CA ASP A 396 35.63 30.67 19.85
C ASP A 396 36.83 29.94 20.47
N LYS A 397 37.00 28.65 20.14
CA LYS A 397 38.18 27.89 20.58
C LYS A 397 39.47 28.40 19.95
N LEU A 398 39.45 28.75 18.66
CA LEU A 398 40.59 29.34 17.97
C LEU A 398 41.02 30.65 18.63
N LYS A 399 40.07 31.52 19.00
CA LYS A 399 40.34 32.76 19.76
C LYS A 399 40.98 32.48 21.12
N GLU A 400 40.48 31.47 21.83
CA GLU A 400 41.02 31.06 23.14
C GLU A 400 42.49 30.61 23.04
N VAL A 401 42.84 29.82 22.02
CA VAL A 401 44.22 29.38 21.77
C VAL A 401 45.08 30.54 21.28
N TRP A 402 44.55 31.42 20.42
CA TRP A 402 45.25 32.61 19.94
C TRP A 402 45.66 33.55 21.06
N GLY A 403 44.79 33.74 22.06
CA GLY A 403 45.04 34.58 23.24
C GLY A 403 46.14 34.04 24.17
N LEU A 404 46.53 32.77 24.07
CA LEU A 404 47.64 32.22 24.87
C LEU A 404 48.98 32.92 24.58
N ARG A 405 49.10 33.59 23.43
CA ARG A 405 50.29 34.39 23.08
C ARG A 405 50.61 35.50 24.07
N GLU A 406 49.62 35.98 24.82
CA GLU A 406 49.79 37.05 25.82
C GLU A 406 50.46 36.55 27.12
N LEU A 407 50.56 35.23 27.32
CA LEU A 407 51.15 34.66 28.53
C LEU A 407 52.69 34.62 28.47
N PRO A 408 53.39 34.61 29.62
CA PRO A 408 54.82 34.30 29.68
C PRO A 408 55.12 32.90 29.11
N LEU A 409 56.31 32.72 28.51
CA LEU A 409 56.72 31.51 27.79
C LEU A 409 56.55 30.21 28.60
N GLU A 410 56.90 30.26 29.89
CA GLU A 410 56.82 29.12 30.82
C GLU A 410 55.37 28.62 30.99
N ASN A 411 54.39 29.53 31.00
CA ASN A 411 52.96 29.19 31.15
C ASN A 411 52.26 28.89 29.81
N ARG A 412 52.88 29.23 28.69
CA ARG A 412 52.34 29.01 27.33
C ARG A 412 52.36 27.53 26.97
N LYS A 413 53.51 26.88 27.08
CA LYS A 413 53.72 25.50 26.58
C LYS A 413 52.79 24.49 27.26
N GLU A 414 52.62 24.60 28.59
CA GLU A 414 51.75 23.72 29.37
C GLU A 414 50.27 23.84 28.93
N LYS A 415 49.75 25.07 28.87
CA LYS A 415 48.35 25.35 28.52
C LYS A 415 48.04 25.17 27.02
N ALA A 416 49.03 25.35 26.15
CA ALA A 416 48.87 25.21 24.71
C ALA A 416 48.61 23.75 24.31
N SER A 417 49.31 22.79 24.90
CA SER A 417 49.25 21.37 24.51
C SER A 417 47.82 20.79 24.52
N LEU A 418 47.06 21.02 25.60
CA LEU A 418 45.70 20.52 25.75
C LEU A 418 44.72 21.24 24.82
N LYS A 419 44.78 22.59 24.79
CA LYS A 419 43.83 23.39 24.02
C LYS A 419 44.05 23.28 22.51
N LEU A 420 45.30 23.11 22.06
CA LEU A 420 45.62 22.87 20.65
C LEU A 420 45.06 21.52 20.20
N LYS A 421 45.16 20.49 21.03
CA LYS A 421 44.57 19.17 20.74
C LYS A 421 43.04 19.24 20.63
N GLU A 422 42.37 19.99 21.50
CA GLU A 422 40.93 20.23 21.41
C GLU A 422 40.55 20.97 20.12
N LEU A 423 41.35 21.98 19.74
CA LEU A 423 41.14 22.75 18.51
C LEU A 423 41.33 21.90 17.25
N GLN A 424 42.37 21.06 17.21
CA GLN A 424 42.61 20.09 16.13
C GLN A 424 41.49 19.05 16.02
N ASN A 425 40.93 18.60 17.16
CA ASN A 425 39.77 17.71 17.15
C ASN A 425 38.52 18.38 16.58
N LEU A 426 38.30 19.66 16.91
CA LEU A 426 37.20 20.45 16.35
C LEU A 426 37.40 20.72 14.84
N GLU A 427 38.63 21.00 14.41
CA GLU A 427 38.97 21.11 12.99
C GLU A 427 38.68 19.80 12.24
N ALA A 428 39.14 18.66 12.77
CA ALA A 428 38.88 17.35 12.19
C ALA A 428 37.38 17.02 12.17
N ALA A 429 36.63 17.42 13.20
CA ALA A 429 35.18 17.26 13.25
C ALA A 429 34.48 18.16 12.21
N LEU A 430 34.95 19.38 11.97
CA LEU A 430 34.45 20.26 10.91
C LEU A 430 34.77 19.69 9.53
N ILE A 431 36.01 19.30 9.27
CA ILE A 431 36.43 18.66 8.00
C ILE A 431 35.63 17.38 7.77
N GLY A 432 35.43 16.57 8.82
CA GLY A 432 34.57 15.39 8.77
C GLY A 432 33.13 15.76 8.44
N ARG A 433 32.54 16.74 9.11
CA ARG A 433 31.15 17.19 8.90
C ARG A 433 30.93 17.76 7.50
N PHE A 434 31.86 18.55 6.99
CA PHE A 434 31.79 19.16 5.67
C PHE A 434 32.23 18.20 4.55
N GLY A 435 33.16 17.28 4.83
CA GLY A 435 33.70 16.29 3.92
C GLY A 435 32.81 15.03 3.77
N LEU A 436 32.17 14.54 4.84
CA LEU A 436 31.27 13.38 4.80
C LEU A 436 29.99 13.67 4.00
N ARG A 437 29.53 14.93 3.91
CA ARG A 437 28.41 15.28 3.02
C ARG A 437 28.77 15.20 1.52
N ARG A 438 30.04 14.97 1.13
CA ARG A 438 30.39 14.52 -0.24
C ARG A 438 30.08 13.03 -0.49
N VAL A 439 29.95 12.22 0.56
CA VAL A 439 29.82 10.76 0.48
C VAL A 439 28.39 10.29 0.82
N VAL A 440 27.55 11.16 1.38
CA VAL A 440 26.11 10.89 1.62
C VAL A 440 25.22 11.37 0.45
N GLN A 441 25.83 11.55 -0.74
CA GLN A 441 25.16 11.41 -2.03
C GLN A 441 25.49 10.02 -2.57
#